data_AF-A0A857DEA1-F1
#
_entry.id   AF-A0A857DEA1-F1
#
_cell.length_a   1.000
_cell.length_b   1.000
_cell.length_c   1.000
_cell.angle_alpha   90.00
_cell.angle_beta   90.00
_cell.angle_gamma   90.00
#
_symmetry.space_group_name_H-M   'P 1'
#
loop_
_entity.id
_entity.type
_entity.pdbx_description
1 polymer ?
#
loop_
_entity_poly.entity_id
_entity_poly.type
_entity_poly.pdbx_seq_one_letter_code
_entity_poly.pdbx_strand_id
1 'polypeptide(L)'
;MKRKIAWAVPLGLVAVLFIAGFVGYNKTLIYNNNPDTASKIIGSESMMMSRPEATKMDDLTKYADLIIVGEVLSDAVDSEIEFDFPNEELKQKAMGESSEVPKVALACSQIKIIKTLYGESQRDTITLAQVGKAGNDNGETKVKKGDKMLLVLQRHTDDPNKYSSVAVEDGLFKISEDNKILSLSDNRFTSRYDDRSLDLLVKDMNKGAKKNK
;
A
#
# COMPACT_ATOMS: atom_id res chain seq x y z
N MET A 1 -56.89 -54.66 -22.68
CA MET A 1 -56.05 -54.24 -21.53
C MET A 1 -54.78 -53.57 -22.05
N LYS A 2 -54.63 -52.25 -21.87
CA LYS A 2 -53.44 -51.49 -22.30
C LYS A 2 -52.59 -51.15 -21.07
N ARG A 3 -51.38 -51.67 -20.97
CA ARG A 3 -50.41 -51.32 -19.92
C ARG A 3 -49.74 -49.99 -20.27
N LYS A 4 -49.83 -49.00 -19.38
CA LYS A 4 -49.08 -47.73 -19.46
C LYS A 4 -47.73 -47.93 -18.77
N ILE A 5 -46.64 -47.70 -19.50
CA ILE A 5 -45.27 -47.66 -18.96
C ILE A 5 -45.03 -46.23 -18.49
N ALA A 6 -44.96 -46.04 -17.17
CA ALA A 6 -44.54 -44.78 -16.58
C ALA A 6 -43.01 -44.68 -16.69
N TRP A 7 -42.54 -43.74 -17.53
CA TRP A 7 -41.14 -43.35 -17.56
C TRP A 7 -40.88 -42.45 -16.34
N ALA A 8 -40.25 -43.02 -15.31
CA ALA A 8 -39.64 -42.25 -14.24
C ALA A 8 -38.37 -41.59 -14.81
N VAL A 9 -38.48 -40.34 -15.25
CA VAL A 9 -37.30 -39.52 -15.55
C VAL A 9 -36.61 -39.23 -14.22
N PRO A 10 -35.31 -39.57 -14.03
CA PRO A 10 -34.63 -39.34 -12.77
C PRO A 10 -34.36 -37.84 -12.60
N LEU A 11 -35.23 -37.18 -11.83
CA LEU A 11 -35.10 -35.78 -11.39
C LEU A 11 -33.81 -35.47 -10.60
N GLY A 12 -32.98 -36.47 -10.29
CA GLY A 12 -31.75 -36.31 -9.52
C GLY A 12 -30.55 -35.73 -10.30
N LEU A 13 -30.53 -35.80 -11.64
CA LEU A 13 -29.37 -35.37 -12.43
C LEU A 13 -29.35 -33.85 -12.72
N VAL A 14 -30.49 -33.17 -12.65
CA VAL A 14 -30.56 -31.72 -12.91
C VAL A 14 -30.06 -30.91 -11.70
N ALA A 15 -30.27 -31.41 -10.47
CA ALA A 15 -29.83 -30.70 -9.25
C ALA A 15 -28.30 -30.66 -9.10
N VAL A 16 -27.58 -31.70 -9.53
CA VAL A 16 -26.10 -31.75 -9.41
C VAL A 16 -25.42 -30.79 -10.41
N LEU A 17 -26.00 -30.59 -11.60
CA LEU A 17 -25.49 -29.64 -12.58
C LEU A 17 -25.71 -28.18 -12.19
N PHE A 18 -26.80 -27.86 -11.46
CA PHE A 18 -27.00 -26.51 -10.92
C PHE A 18 -26.02 -26.19 -9.77
N ILE A 19 -25.70 -27.14 -8.89
CA ILE A 19 -24.74 -26.92 -7.81
C ILE A 19 -23.31 -26.79 -8.37
N ALA A 20 -22.92 -27.61 -9.35
CA ALA A 20 -21.63 -27.48 -10.02
C ALA A 20 -21.51 -26.19 -10.87
N GLY A 21 -22.60 -25.76 -11.51
CA GLY A 21 -22.67 -24.49 -12.23
C GLY A 21 -22.57 -23.26 -11.32
N PHE A 22 -23.23 -23.29 -10.15
CA PHE A 22 -23.19 -22.18 -9.19
C PHE A 22 -21.83 -22.06 -8.48
N VAL A 23 -21.16 -23.18 -8.21
CA VAL A 23 -19.79 -23.19 -7.66
C VAL A 23 -18.75 -22.82 -8.73
N GLY A 24 -18.97 -23.18 -10.01
CA GLY A 24 -18.07 -22.85 -11.11
C GLY A 24 -18.12 -21.39 -11.60
N TYR A 25 -19.26 -20.72 -11.44
CA TYR A 25 -19.45 -19.35 -11.95
C TYR A 25 -18.97 -18.26 -10.98
N ASN A 26 -18.90 -18.56 -9.68
CA ASN A 26 -18.22 -17.70 -8.70
C ASN A 26 -16.71 -17.99 -8.67
N LYS A 27 -16.05 -17.94 -9.84
CA LYS A 27 -14.65 -17.49 -9.85
C LYS A 27 -14.66 -16.00 -9.55
N THR A 28 -14.93 -15.66 -8.29
CA THR A 28 -14.75 -14.31 -7.76
C THR A 28 -13.33 -13.93 -8.11
N LEU A 29 -13.17 -12.92 -8.98
CA LEU A 29 -11.86 -12.43 -9.36
C LEU A 29 -11.15 -11.98 -8.07
N ILE A 30 -10.19 -12.79 -7.63
CA ILE A 30 -9.50 -12.60 -6.34
C ILE A 30 -8.87 -11.20 -6.28
N TYR A 31 -8.40 -10.70 -7.42
CA TYR A 31 -7.86 -9.36 -7.61
C TYR A 31 -8.80 -8.49 -8.45
N ASN A 32 -8.61 -7.18 -8.37
CA ASN A 32 -9.19 -6.21 -9.29
C ASN A 32 -8.34 -6.18 -10.58
N ASN A 33 -8.86 -6.72 -11.67
CA ASN A 33 -8.15 -6.77 -12.96
C ASN A 33 -8.22 -5.45 -13.75
N ASN A 34 -9.11 -4.54 -13.35
CA ASN A 34 -9.26 -3.23 -13.98
C ASN A 34 -9.42 -2.15 -12.90
N PRO A 35 -8.38 -1.91 -12.09
CA PRO A 35 -8.44 -0.88 -11.08
C PRO A 35 -8.60 0.49 -11.72
N ASP A 36 -9.39 1.36 -11.09
CA ASP A 36 -9.51 2.74 -11.49
C ASP A 36 -8.32 3.54 -10.94
N THR A 37 -7.28 3.65 -11.76
CA THR A 37 -6.07 4.40 -11.42
C THR A 37 -6.20 5.87 -11.78
N ALA A 38 -7.11 6.22 -12.71
CA ALA A 38 -7.23 7.57 -13.25
C ALA A 38 -7.97 8.54 -12.31
N SER A 39 -8.80 8.04 -11.39
CA SER A 39 -9.50 8.87 -10.41
C SER A 39 -8.69 9.14 -9.13
N LYS A 40 -7.49 8.56 -9.01
CA LYS A 40 -6.66 8.69 -7.81
C LYS A 40 -5.92 10.02 -7.81
N ILE A 41 -5.76 10.58 -6.60
CA ILE A 41 -4.92 11.75 -6.37
C ILE A 41 -3.52 11.23 -6.10
N ILE A 42 -2.57 11.53 -6.99
CA ILE A 42 -1.18 11.08 -6.91
C ILE A 42 -0.28 12.29 -6.71
N GLY A 43 0.13 12.50 -5.46
CA GLY A 43 0.97 13.62 -5.10
C GLY A 43 2.33 13.62 -5.79
N SER A 44 2.91 12.43 -5.96
CA SER A 44 4.23 12.26 -6.56
C SER A 44 4.32 12.66 -8.03
N GLU A 45 3.21 12.73 -8.78
CA GLU A 45 3.24 13.17 -10.18
C GLU A 45 3.75 14.61 -10.35
N SER A 46 3.62 15.42 -9.29
CA SER A 46 4.17 16.78 -9.26
C SER A 46 5.70 16.83 -9.10
N MET A 47 6.34 15.71 -8.78
CA MET A 47 7.79 15.63 -8.65
C MET A 47 8.45 15.54 -10.03
N MET A 48 9.54 16.30 -10.24
CA MET A 48 10.35 16.21 -11.47
C MET A 48 11.21 14.93 -11.55
N MET A 49 11.16 14.06 -10.54
CA MET A 49 11.94 12.82 -10.47
C MET A 49 11.05 11.61 -10.76
N SER A 50 11.59 10.62 -11.47
CA SER A 50 10.90 9.34 -11.67
C SER A 50 10.68 8.64 -10.33
N ARG A 51 9.42 8.35 -9.99
CA ARG A 51 9.07 7.55 -8.80
C ARG A 51 9.48 6.08 -9.03
N PRO A 52 10.12 5.41 -8.05
CA PRO A 52 10.26 3.96 -8.09
C PRO A 52 8.89 3.30 -8.02
N GLU A 53 8.54 2.46 -9.00
CA GLU A 53 7.28 1.72 -8.99
C GLU A 53 7.48 0.27 -8.56
N ALA A 54 6.63 -0.23 -7.67
CA ALA A 54 6.60 -1.63 -7.29
C ALA A 54 5.94 -2.46 -8.40
N THR A 55 6.69 -3.38 -9.01
CA THR A 55 6.15 -4.25 -10.09
C THR A 55 5.70 -5.62 -9.56
N LYS A 56 6.18 -5.98 -8.37
CA LYS A 56 5.90 -7.23 -7.67
C LYS A 56 5.96 -7.04 -6.16
N MET A 57 5.46 -8.02 -5.42
CA MET A 57 5.38 -7.94 -3.94
C MET A 57 6.76 -7.83 -3.28
N ASP A 58 7.77 -8.45 -3.90
CA ASP A 58 9.14 -8.39 -3.40
C ASP A 58 9.68 -6.96 -3.43
N ASP A 59 9.26 -6.10 -4.36
CA ASP A 59 9.73 -4.72 -4.45
C ASP A 59 9.23 -3.88 -3.27
N LEU A 60 8.01 -4.15 -2.78
CA LEU A 60 7.47 -3.53 -1.57
C LEU A 60 8.13 -4.07 -0.30
N THR A 61 8.31 -5.39 -0.23
CA THR A 61 8.69 -6.05 1.03
C THR A 61 10.19 -6.12 1.27
N LYS A 62 11.02 -6.08 0.22
CA LYS A 62 12.48 -6.21 0.34
C LYS A 62 13.13 -5.01 1.05
N TYR A 63 12.58 -3.81 0.87
CA TYR A 63 13.11 -2.58 1.48
C TYR A 63 12.33 -2.15 2.73
N ALA A 64 11.35 -2.94 3.16
CA ALA A 64 10.57 -2.64 4.33
C ALA A 64 11.35 -3.00 5.60
N ASP A 65 11.49 -2.04 6.50
CA ASP A 65 11.95 -2.25 7.87
C ASP A 65 10.78 -2.54 8.82
N LEU A 66 9.58 -2.08 8.47
CA LEU A 66 8.38 -2.19 9.26
C LEU A 66 7.15 -2.30 8.35
N ILE A 67 6.25 -3.26 8.62
CA ILE A 67 4.93 -3.33 7.98
C ILE A 67 3.88 -3.38 9.07
N ILE A 68 2.96 -2.41 9.08
CA ILE A 68 1.96 -2.26 10.15
C ILE A 68 0.57 -2.02 9.59
N VAL A 69 -0.42 -2.35 10.41
CA VAL A 69 -1.74 -1.72 10.38
C VAL A 69 -1.74 -0.67 11.48
N GLY A 70 -2.13 0.55 11.15
CA GLY A 70 -2.11 1.68 12.07
C GLY A 70 -3.24 2.69 11.84
N GLU A 71 -3.31 3.66 12.74
CA GLU A 71 -4.27 4.77 12.70
C GLU A 71 -3.52 6.10 12.78
N VAL A 72 -3.87 7.04 11.90
CA VAL A 72 -3.28 8.38 11.87
C VAL A 72 -3.84 9.22 13.02
N LEU A 73 -3.00 9.57 14.00
CA LEU A 73 -3.40 10.27 15.22
C LEU A 73 -3.46 11.80 15.07
N SER A 74 -2.59 12.35 14.23
CA SER A 74 -2.40 13.80 14.10
C SER A 74 -2.60 14.25 12.67
N ASP A 75 -2.95 15.52 12.52
CA ASP A 75 -2.69 16.22 11.28
C ASP A 75 -1.18 16.28 11.02
N ALA A 76 -0.79 16.38 9.76
CA ALA A 76 0.61 16.49 9.39
C ALA A 76 1.18 17.84 9.81
N VAL A 77 2.46 17.86 10.20
CA VAL A 77 3.23 19.06 10.51
C VAL A 77 4.42 19.16 9.56
N ASP A 78 4.72 20.37 9.10
CA ASP A 78 5.87 20.62 8.24
C ASP A 78 7.19 20.31 8.96
N SER A 79 8.11 19.69 8.23
CA SER A 79 9.48 19.39 8.63
C SER A 79 10.39 19.53 7.40
N GLU A 80 11.69 19.64 7.61
CA GLU A 80 12.67 19.60 6.55
C GLU A 80 13.77 18.61 6.90
N ILE A 81 14.32 17.96 5.89
CA ILE A 81 15.58 17.21 6.00
C ILE A 81 16.56 17.73 4.96
N GLU A 82 17.84 17.69 5.28
CA GLU A 82 18.88 17.92 4.28
C GLU A 82 18.87 16.76 3.28
N PHE A 83 19.08 17.08 2.00
CA PHE A 83 19.22 16.08 0.97
C PHE A 83 20.48 15.25 1.24
N ASP A 84 20.32 13.94 1.36
CA ASP A 84 21.44 13.04 1.56
C ASP A 84 22.12 12.74 0.23
N PHE A 85 23.40 13.12 0.12
CA PHE A 85 24.18 12.91 -1.09
C PHE A 85 25.05 11.65 -0.93
N PRO A 86 25.14 10.79 -1.96
CA PRO A 86 25.95 9.58 -1.89
C PRO A 86 27.44 9.83 -1.60
N ASN A 87 27.94 11.01 -1.93
CA ASN A 87 29.30 11.45 -1.66
C ASN A 87 29.41 12.98 -1.70
N GLU A 88 30.52 13.49 -1.16
CA GLU A 88 30.82 14.93 -1.09
C GLU A 88 31.02 15.57 -2.47
N GLU A 89 31.48 14.84 -3.48
CA GLU A 89 31.65 15.38 -4.85
C GLU A 89 30.30 15.76 -5.47
N LEU A 90 29.30 14.88 -5.37
CA LEU A 90 27.94 15.14 -5.83
C LEU A 90 27.28 16.25 -5.01
N LYS A 91 27.52 16.29 -3.70
CA LYS A 91 27.04 17.36 -2.83
C LYS A 91 27.60 18.72 -3.26
N GLN A 92 28.90 18.85 -3.44
CA GLN A 92 29.54 20.09 -3.91
C GLN A 92 29.04 20.49 -5.29
N LYS A 93 28.90 19.53 -6.22
CA LYS A 93 28.40 19.78 -7.56
C LYS A 93 26.94 20.26 -7.55
N ALA A 94 26.10 19.71 -6.68
CA ALA A 94 24.71 20.12 -6.53
C ALA A 94 24.57 21.46 -5.80
N MET A 95 25.43 21.75 -4.83
CA MET A 95 25.46 23.02 -4.11
C MET A 95 26.00 24.16 -5.00
N GLY A 96 26.94 23.89 -5.91
CA GLY A 96 27.55 24.91 -6.75
C GLY A 96 28.24 25.98 -5.88
N GLU A 97 27.82 27.24 -6.01
CA GLU A 97 28.27 28.35 -5.16
C GLU A 97 27.42 28.53 -3.88
N SER A 98 26.34 27.76 -3.71
CA SER A 98 25.51 27.79 -2.50
C SER A 98 26.29 27.26 -1.30
N SER A 99 26.15 27.95 -0.16
CA SER A 99 26.67 27.47 1.13
C SER A 99 25.71 26.55 1.87
N GLU A 100 24.45 26.46 1.43
CA GLU A 100 23.42 25.64 2.06
C GLU A 100 23.10 24.39 1.25
N VAL A 101 23.02 23.26 1.96
CA VAL A 101 22.62 21.97 1.39
C VAL A 101 21.13 22.06 1.03
N PRO A 102 20.73 21.64 -0.19
CA PRO A 102 19.32 21.57 -0.56
C PRO A 102 18.52 20.78 0.48
N LYS A 103 17.37 21.31 0.86
CA LYS A 103 16.45 20.66 1.81
C LYS A 103 15.25 20.09 1.09
N VAL A 104 14.74 18.99 1.62
CA VAL A 104 13.49 18.36 1.19
C VAL A 104 12.44 18.65 2.24
N ALA A 105 11.34 19.28 1.82
CA ALA A 105 10.16 19.47 2.66
C ALA A 105 9.47 18.12 2.90
N LEU A 106 9.09 17.88 4.14
CA LEU A 106 8.37 16.71 4.60
C LEU A 106 7.12 17.12 5.39
N ALA A 107 6.07 16.33 5.26
CA ALA A 107 4.88 16.39 6.08
C ALA A 107 4.91 15.17 7.03
N CYS A 108 4.97 15.43 8.32
CA CYS A 108 5.14 14.41 9.35
C CYS A 108 3.84 14.20 10.14
N SER A 109 3.34 12.96 10.18
CA SER A 109 2.14 12.56 10.94
C SER A 109 2.47 11.49 11.98
N GLN A 110 1.79 11.51 13.12
CA GLN A 110 1.91 10.45 14.13
C GLN A 110 0.97 9.29 13.79
N ILE A 111 1.49 8.07 13.78
CA ILE A 111 0.72 6.85 13.52
C ILE A 111 0.74 5.95 14.74
N LYS A 112 -0.42 5.60 15.27
CA LYS A 112 -0.56 4.55 16.27
C LYS A 112 -0.45 3.19 15.60
N ILE A 113 0.43 2.34 16.10
CA ILE A 113 0.53 0.94 15.66
C ILE A 113 -0.63 0.17 16.31
N ILE A 114 -1.49 -0.43 15.48
CA ILE A 114 -2.55 -1.34 15.93
C ILE A 114 -2.04 -2.78 15.86
N LYS A 115 -1.33 -3.12 14.78
CA LYS A 115 -0.79 -4.46 14.56
C LYS A 115 0.48 -4.39 13.72
N THR A 116 1.52 -5.08 14.18
CA THR A 116 2.74 -5.31 13.41
C THR A 116 2.64 -6.60 12.61
N LEU A 117 2.95 -6.53 11.31
CA LEU A 117 2.96 -7.66 10.38
C LEU A 117 4.39 -8.11 10.07
N TYR A 118 5.34 -7.18 10.06
CA TYR A 118 6.76 -7.42 9.83
C TYR A 118 7.59 -6.33 10.52
N GLY A 119 8.80 -6.68 10.96
CA GLY A 119 9.72 -5.76 11.64
C GLY A 119 9.39 -5.59 13.12
N GLU A 120 10.16 -4.71 13.77
CA GLU A 120 10.00 -4.39 15.19
C GLU A 120 10.04 -2.87 15.39
N SER A 121 9.16 -2.38 16.26
CA SER A 121 9.16 -1.00 16.77
C SER A 121 9.27 -1.03 18.28
N GLN A 122 10.05 -0.11 18.85
CA GLN A 122 10.17 0.05 20.31
C GLN A 122 9.03 0.88 20.92
N ARG A 123 8.19 1.47 20.06
CA ARG A 123 7.10 2.36 20.47
C ARG A 123 5.80 1.94 19.80
N ASP A 124 4.70 2.20 20.49
CA ASP A 124 3.33 2.02 19.95
C ASP A 124 2.93 3.13 18.97
N THR A 125 3.80 4.12 18.74
CA THR A 125 3.57 5.23 17.83
C THR A 125 4.84 5.56 17.06
N ILE A 126 4.70 5.74 15.75
CA ILE A 126 5.78 6.13 14.84
C ILE A 126 5.48 7.49 14.19
N THR A 127 6.51 8.11 13.64
CA THR A 127 6.36 9.26 12.75
C THR A 127 6.39 8.77 11.30
N LEU A 128 5.30 8.97 10.56
CA LEU A 128 5.28 8.82 9.11
C LEU A 128 5.68 10.15 8.48
N ALA A 129 6.75 10.15 7.70
CA ALA A 129 7.24 11.27 6.93
C ALA A 129 6.93 11.07 5.44
N GLN A 130 6.17 12.01 4.87
CA GLN A 130 5.78 12.02 3.47
C GLN A 130 6.35 13.23 2.76
N VAL A 131 6.72 13.11 1.48
CA VAL A 131 7.36 14.20 0.74
C VAL A 131 6.39 15.36 0.51
N GLY A 132 6.88 16.60 0.64
CA GLY A 132 6.11 17.83 0.42
C GLY A 132 5.63 18.47 1.72
N LYS A 133 4.69 19.41 1.61
CA LYS A 133 4.20 20.20 2.76
C LYS A 133 2.91 19.62 3.33
N ALA A 134 2.66 19.87 4.61
CA ALA A 134 1.41 19.58 5.27
C ALA A 134 0.23 20.30 4.60
N GLY A 135 -0.95 19.67 4.62
CA GLY A 135 -2.18 20.24 4.08
C GLY A 135 -2.30 20.27 2.55
N ASN A 136 -1.32 19.75 1.81
CA ASN A 136 -1.44 19.54 0.36
C ASN A 136 -0.76 18.25 -0.11
N ASP A 137 -1.26 17.71 -1.21
CA ASP A 137 -0.79 16.45 -1.77
C ASP A 137 0.43 16.63 -2.68
N ASN A 138 0.98 17.84 -2.89
CA ASN A 138 2.17 17.98 -3.73
C ASN A 138 3.35 17.21 -3.13
N GLY A 139 4.09 16.49 -3.99
CA GLY A 139 5.19 15.60 -3.61
C GLY A 139 4.76 14.17 -3.26
N GLU A 140 3.67 14.01 -2.50
CA GLU A 140 3.14 12.70 -2.09
C GLU A 140 1.72 12.85 -1.54
N THR A 141 0.82 11.93 -1.83
CA THR A 141 -0.56 11.99 -1.29
C THR A 141 -0.56 11.84 0.23
N LYS A 142 -1.10 12.83 0.95
CA LYS A 142 -1.00 12.88 2.41
C LYS A 142 -2.08 12.04 3.08
N VAL A 143 -1.66 11.26 4.08
CA VAL A 143 -2.59 10.59 4.98
C VAL A 143 -3.33 11.62 5.84
N LYS A 144 -4.56 11.32 6.25
CA LYS A 144 -5.39 12.24 7.03
C LYS A 144 -5.63 11.68 8.41
N LYS A 145 -5.74 12.56 9.40
CA LYS A 145 -6.10 12.20 10.77
C LYS A 145 -7.37 11.33 10.79
N GLY A 146 -7.31 10.24 11.54
CA GLY A 146 -8.39 9.24 11.64
C GLY A 146 -8.38 8.17 10.55
N ASP A 147 -7.52 8.28 9.52
CA ASP A 147 -7.37 7.21 8.55
C ASP A 147 -6.81 5.96 9.21
N LYS A 148 -7.40 4.80 8.88
CA LYS A 148 -6.83 3.49 9.16
C LYS A 148 -6.04 3.04 7.95
N MET A 149 -4.80 2.61 8.16
CA MET A 149 -3.85 2.37 7.09
C MET A 149 -3.16 1.01 7.26
N LEU A 150 -2.86 0.34 6.16
CA LEU A 150 -1.73 -0.58 6.07
C LEU A 150 -0.56 0.19 5.45
N LEU A 151 0.59 0.12 6.10
CA LEU A 151 1.78 0.87 5.76
C LEU A 151 2.97 -0.07 5.58
N VAL A 152 3.66 0.04 4.46
CA VAL A 152 4.92 -0.64 4.15
C VAL A 152 6.04 0.40 4.23
N LEU A 153 6.90 0.30 5.25
CA LEU A 153 7.71 1.41 5.70
C LEU A 153 9.20 1.10 5.70
N GLN A 154 9.98 2.08 5.27
CA GLN A 154 11.44 2.12 5.40
C GLN A 154 11.82 3.14 6.48
N ARG A 155 12.75 2.76 7.36
CA ARG A 155 13.21 3.58 8.49
C ARG A 155 14.20 4.64 7.99
N HIS A 156 14.09 5.85 8.51
CA HIS A 156 15.09 6.88 8.25
C HIS A 156 16.36 6.62 9.07
N THR A 157 17.51 7.01 8.54
CA THR A 157 18.81 6.79 9.21
C THR A 157 19.05 7.77 10.37
N ASP A 158 18.41 8.94 10.36
CA ASP A 158 18.55 10.00 11.36
C ASP A 158 17.68 9.78 12.63
N ASP A 159 16.54 9.10 12.49
CA ASP A 159 15.61 8.85 13.59
C ASP A 159 15.01 7.43 13.51
N PRO A 160 15.27 6.56 14.50
CA PRO A 160 14.78 5.17 14.49
C PRO A 160 13.25 5.04 14.61
N ASN A 161 12.54 6.11 14.96
CA ASN A 161 11.09 6.16 15.04
C ASN A 161 10.42 6.89 13.85
N LYS A 162 11.21 7.35 12.87
CA LYS A 162 10.75 8.03 11.67
C LYS A 162 10.85 7.10 10.47
N TYR A 163 9.78 7.10 9.68
CA TYR A 163 9.65 6.19 8.54
C TYR A 163 9.07 6.93 7.34
N SER A 164 9.45 6.51 6.15
CA SER A 164 8.75 6.83 4.91
C SER A 164 8.17 5.58 4.28
N SER A 165 7.18 5.76 3.43
CA SER A 165 6.62 4.66 2.66
C SER A 165 7.63 4.11 1.65
N VAL A 166 7.69 2.78 1.52
CA VAL A 166 8.44 2.14 0.45
C VAL A 166 7.78 2.50 -0.88
N ALA A 167 8.57 3.00 -1.83
CA ALA A 167 8.09 3.40 -3.16
C ALA A 167 6.97 4.47 -3.12
N VAL A 168 7.09 5.43 -2.20
CA VAL A 168 6.15 6.56 -2.06
C VAL A 168 4.71 6.04 -1.86
N GLU A 169 3.73 6.37 -2.68
CA GLU A 169 2.34 5.94 -2.45
C GLU A 169 2.11 4.43 -2.59
N ASP A 170 3.02 3.69 -3.23
CA ASP A 170 2.87 2.24 -3.44
C ASP A 170 2.84 1.43 -2.14
N GLY A 171 3.46 1.93 -1.08
CA GLY A 171 3.45 1.34 0.26
C GLY A 171 2.27 1.77 1.15
N LEU A 172 1.35 2.59 0.64
CA LEU A 172 0.26 3.19 1.40
C LEU A 172 -1.11 2.64 0.97
N PHE A 173 -1.82 2.00 1.91
CA PHE A 173 -3.14 1.44 1.66
C PHE A 173 -4.12 1.91 2.73
N LYS A 174 -5.15 2.66 2.32
CA LYS A 174 -6.25 3.03 3.22
C LYS A 174 -7.15 1.83 3.45
N ILE A 175 -7.56 1.63 4.71
CA ILE A 175 -8.43 0.54 5.14
C ILE A 175 -9.81 1.12 5.44
N SER A 176 -10.84 0.60 4.76
CA SER A 176 -12.24 0.95 5.00
C SER A 176 -12.80 0.20 6.23
N GLU A 177 -14.00 0.59 6.66
CA GLU A 177 -14.68 -0.03 7.80
C GLU A 177 -14.99 -1.53 7.60
N ASP A 178 -15.24 -1.95 6.35
CA ASP A 178 -15.48 -3.34 5.97
C ASP A 178 -14.19 -4.14 5.71
N ASN A 179 -13.04 -3.64 6.18
CA ASN A 179 -11.72 -4.26 6.06
C ASN A 179 -11.27 -4.45 4.60
N LYS A 180 -11.84 -3.66 3.67
CA LYS A 180 -11.32 -3.54 2.32
C LYS A 180 -10.22 -2.50 2.28
N ILE A 181 -9.40 -2.55 1.24
CA ILE A 181 -8.30 -1.62 1.06
C ILE A 181 -8.42 -0.84 -0.23
N LEU A 182 -7.82 0.36 -0.21
CA LEU A 182 -7.64 1.24 -1.35
C LEU A 182 -6.17 1.67 -1.37
N SER A 183 -5.44 1.33 -2.43
CA SER A 183 -4.09 1.84 -2.67
C SER A 183 -4.14 3.35 -2.88
N LEU A 184 -3.20 4.10 -2.28
CA LEU A 184 -3.05 5.53 -2.56
C LEU A 184 -2.22 5.81 -3.82
N SER A 185 -1.74 4.76 -4.49
CA SER A 185 -1.01 4.84 -5.75
C SER A 185 -1.88 4.48 -6.96
N ASP A 186 -1.55 5.04 -8.11
CA ASP A 186 -2.04 4.73 -9.46
C ASP A 186 -1.32 3.53 -10.10
N ASN A 187 -0.29 3.00 -9.45
CA ASN A 187 0.38 1.79 -9.92
C ASN A 187 -0.62 0.62 -9.99
N ARG A 188 -0.73 -0.01 -11.17
CA ARG A 188 -1.64 -1.15 -11.39
C ARG A 188 -1.34 -2.34 -10.50
N PHE A 189 -0.07 -2.56 -10.13
CA PHE A 189 0.31 -3.67 -9.25
C PHE A 189 -0.29 -3.52 -7.85
N THR A 190 -0.24 -2.32 -7.26
CA THR A 190 -0.79 -2.07 -5.92
C THR A 190 -2.31 -1.85 -5.98
N SER A 191 -2.79 -1.17 -7.03
CA SER A 191 -4.23 -0.92 -7.23
C SER A 191 -5.05 -2.17 -7.53
N ARG A 192 -4.43 -3.28 -7.96
CA ARG A 192 -5.15 -4.56 -8.12
C ARG A 192 -5.77 -5.08 -6.82
N TYR A 193 -5.37 -4.54 -5.66
CA TYR A 193 -5.94 -4.88 -4.38
C TYR A 193 -7.10 -3.96 -3.96
N ASP A 194 -7.40 -2.92 -4.74
CA ASP A 194 -8.52 -2.02 -4.46
C ASP A 194 -9.84 -2.80 -4.33
N ASP A 195 -10.64 -2.46 -3.32
CA ASP A 195 -11.88 -3.12 -2.92
C ASP A 195 -11.72 -4.61 -2.58
N ARG A 196 -10.50 -5.07 -2.28
CA ARG A 196 -10.23 -6.41 -1.76
C ARG A 196 -9.96 -6.38 -0.27
N SER A 197 -10.13 -7.52 0.37
CA SER A 197 -9.87 -7.68 1.81
C SER A 197 -8.39 -7.43 2.11
N LEU A 198 -8.12 -6.74 3.22
CA LEU A 198 -6.80 -6.59 3.83
C LEU A 198 -6.07 -7.95 3.94
N ASP A 199 -6.78 -9.01 4.30
CA ASP A 199 -6.19 -10.34 4.51
C ASP A 199 -5.56 -10.90 3.23
N LEU A 200 -6.11 -10.56 2.07
CA LEU A 200 -5.54 -10.97 0.78
C LEU A 200 -4.16 -10.34 0.58
N LEU A 201 -4.03 -9.04 0.81
CA LEU A 201 -2.77 -8.32 0.69
C LEU A 201 -1.73 -8.85 1.69
N VAL A 202 -2.12 -8.99 2.96
CA VAL A 202 -1.26 -9.51 4.03
C VAL A 202 -0.77 -10.93 3.71
N LYS A 203 -1.64 -11.79 3.18
CA LYS A 203 -1.26 -13.14 2.76
C LYS A 203 -0.19 -13.14 1.68
N ASP A 204 -0.28 -12.24 0.70
CA ASP A 204 0.70 -12.16 -0.38
C ASP A 204 2.00 -11.48 0.06
N MET A 205 1.94 -10.46 0.91
CA MET A 205 3.12 -9.87 1.57
C MET A 205 3.93 -10.93 2.34
N ASN A 206 3.24 -11.77 3.11
CA ASN A 206 3.88 -12.86 3.86
C ASN A 206 4.56 -13.90 2.96
N LYS A 207 4.06 -14.13 1.75
CA LYS A 207 4.72 -15.02 0.77
C LYS A 207 5.95 -14.36 0.16
N GLY A 208 5.90 -13.06 -0.12
CA GLY A 208 7.05 -12.29 -0.61
C GLY A 208 8.18 -12.24 0.42
N ALA A 209 7.85 -11.83 1.65
CA ALA A 209 8.84 -11.71 2.73
C ALA A 209 9.56 -13.03 3.07
N LYS A 210 8.87 -14.18 2.97
CA LYS A 210 9.49 -15.51 3.20
C LYS A 210 10.52 -15.92 2.17
N LYS A 211 10.53 -15.34 0.97
CA LYS A 211 11.55 -15.62 -0.05
C LYS A 211 12.87 -14.90 0.19
N ASN A 212 12.86 -13.89 1.06
CA ASN A 212 14.02 -13.02 1.33
C ASN A 212 14.73 -13.34 2.66
N LYS A 213 14.27 -14.36 3.39
CA LYS A 213 14.98 -14.96 4.52
C LYS A 213 15.83 -16.13 4.04
#